data_AF-X1JEN4-F1
#
_entry.id   AF-X1JEN4-F1
#
_cell.length_a   1.000
_cell.length_b   1.000
_cell.length_c   1.000
_cell.angle_alpha   90.00
_cell.angle_beta   90.00
_cell.angle_gamma   90.00
#
_symmetry.space_group_name_H-M   'P 1'
#
loop_
_entity.id
_entity.type
_entity.pdbx_description
1 polymer ?
#
loop_
_entity_poly.entity_id
_entity_poly.type
_entity_poly.pdbx_seq_one_letter_code
_entity_poly.pdbx_strand_id
1 'polypeptide(L)'
;AVTFATIAFIPLFMVDHFGVGEGTAAVFLSIIFSAGLWASPLGGYLSDRLGRVPVTLAASFITGPVIYLLSLVSYSLGIGALLLIIGVVMYIRMPASEAYILGQAPERHRSMIYGIYYSAGMEGGAVLTPVMGYFIDRFGFYSSFTIAGIAVVAVTLICSVFLWGRRD
;
A
#
# COMPACT_ATOMS: atom_id res chain seq x y z
N ALA A 1 -6.28 -1.52 0.23
CA ALA A 1 -7.14 -0.96 1.29
C ALA A 1 -6.30 -0.48 2.48
N VAL A 2 -5.70 -1.35 3.29
CA VAL A 2 -4.92 -0.94 4.50
C VAL A 2 -3.81 0.08 4.18
N THR A 3 -3.00 -0.15 3.15
CA THR A 3 -1.93 0.78 2.74
C THR A 3 -2.46 2.17 2.38
N PHE A 4 -3.62 2.25 1.71
CA PHE A 4 -4.27 3.52 1.39
C PHE A 4 -4.73 4.24 2.66
N ALA A 5 -5.34 3.52 3.60
CA ALA A 5 -5.72 4.07 4.90
C ALA A 5 -4.50 4.58 5.66
N THR A 6 -3.39 3.84 5.69
CA THR A 6 -2.12 4.30 6.30
C THR A 6 -1.62 5.60 5.67
N ILE A 7 -1.57 5.67 4.33
CA ILE A 7 -1.10 6.86 3.59
C ILE A 7 -1.97 8.09 3.93
N ALA A 8 -3.28 7.92 4.07
CA ALA A 8 -4.20 9.01 4.41
C ALA A 8 -3.88 9.67 5.77
N PHE A 9 -3.32 8.91 6.72
CA PHE A 9 -2.92 9.42 8.04
C PHE A 9 -1.46 9.88 8.12
N ILE A 10 -0.65 9.75 7.06
CA ILE A 10 0.76 10.19 7.09
C ILE A 10 0.90 11.70 7.35
N PRO A 11 0.14 12.60 6.70
CA PRO A 11 0.25 14.03 6.99
C PRO A 11 -0.12 14.34 8.43
N LEU A 12 -1.18 13.73 8.95
CA LEU A 12 -1.59 13.89 10.35
C LEU A 12 -0.52 13.36 11.31
N PHE A 13 0.06 12.22 11.02
CA PHE A 13 1.19 11.68 11.78
C PHE A 13 2.40 12.62 11.76
N MET A 14 2.69 13.29 10.63
CA MET A 14 3.77 14.28 10.58
C MET A 14 3.47 15.49 11.47
N VAL A 15 2.25 16.03 11.40
CA VAL A 15 1.87 17.24 12.15
C VAL A 15 1.68 16.95 13.64
N ASP A 16 0.84 15.97 14.00
CA ASP A 16 0.44 15.74 15.38
C ASP A 16 1.52 15.05 16.21
N HIS A 17 2.27 14.12 15.60
CA HIS A 17 3.26 13.32 16.33
C HIS A 17 4.66 13.95 16.29
N PHE A 18 5.06 14.53 15.15
CA PHE A 18 6.38 15.15 15.00
C PHE A 18 6.37 16.68 15.08
N GLY A 19 5.20 17.31 15.14
CA GLY A 19 5.09 18.77 15.28
C GLY A 19 5.57 19.55 14.07
N VAL A 20 5.68 18.91 12.88
CA VAL A 20 6.15 19.62 11.68
C VAL A 20 5.04 20.43 11.04
N GLY A 21 5.41 21.50 10.32
CA GLY A 21 4.43 22.31 9.60
C GLY A 21 3.73 21.54 8.47
N GLU A 22 2.50 21.95 8.15
CA GLU A 22 1.67 21.33 7.09
C GLU A 22 2.38 21.28 5.73
N GLY A 23 3.18 22.30 5.40
CA GLY A 23 3.99 22.31 4.18
C GLY A 23 5.00 21.17 4.11
N THR A 24 5.65 20.84 5.23
CA THR A 24 6.59 19.70 5.32
C THR A 24 5.85 18.37 5.23
N ALA A 25 4.68 18.26 5.87
CA ALA A 25 3.83 17.08 5.75
C ALA A 25 3.39 16.83 4.29
N ALA A 26 3.06 17.90 3.54
CA ALA A 26 2.74 17.82 2.13
C ALA A 26 3.94 17.39 1.26
N VAL A 27 5.17 17.79 1.61
CA VAL A 27 6.39 17.31 0.96
C VAL A 27 6.56 15.81 1.15
N PHE A 28 6.35 15.29 2.37
CA PHE A 28 6.41 13.85 2.63
C PHE A 28 5.35 13.06 1.86
N LEU A 29 4.13 13.60 1.76
CA LEU A 29 3.09 13.01 0.92
C LEU A 29 3.48 13.02 -0.57
N SER A 30 4.10 14.11 -1.03
CA SER A 30 4.62 14.23 -2.39
C SER A 30 5.71 13.20 -2.68
N ILE A 31 6.55 12.84 -1.70
CA ILE A 31 7.54 11.77 -1.87
C ILE A 31 6.84 10.44 -2.19
N ILE A 32 5.77 10.10 -1.48
CA ILE A 32 4.99 8.87 -1.72
C ILE A 32 4.43 8.87 -3.14
N PHE A 33 3.75 9.96 -3.54
CA PHE A 33 3.12 10.05 -4.85
C PHE A 33 4.14 10.17 -6.00
N SER A 34 5.30 10.79 -5.76
CA SER A 34 6.38 10.89 -6.74
C SER A 34 6.90 9.52 -7.15
N ALA A 35 6.86 8.54 -6.24
CA ALA A 35 7.22 7.17 -6.57
C ALA A 35 6.34 6.61 -7.70
N GLY A 36 5.08 7.02 -7.80
CA GLY A 36 4.18 6.53 -8.85
C GLY A 36 4.62 6.87 -10.27
N LEU A 37 5.34 7.97 -10.46
CA LEU A 37 5.85 8.38 -11.77
C LEU A 37 6.88 7.39 -12.33
N TRP A 38 7.73 6.84 -11.46
CA TRP A 38 8.88 6.01 -11.87
C TRP A 38 8.68 4.52 -11.54
N ALA A 39 8.00 4.22 -10.42
CA ALA A 39 7.77 2.86 -9.96
C ALA A 39 6.66 2.14 -10.74
N SER A 40 5.67 2.86 -11.29
CA SER A 40 4.60 2.20 -12.06
C SER A 40 5.11 1.57 -13.36
N PRO A 41 5.91 2.27 -14.21
CA PRO A 41 6.52 1.64 -15.39
C PRO A 41 7.48 0.50 -15.03
N LEU A 42 8.30 0.69 -14.00
CA LEU A 42 9.22 -0.35 -13.50
C LEU A 42 8.46 -1.57 -13.00
N GLY A 43 7.36 -1.37 -12.26
CA GLY A 43 6.51 -2.43 -11.75
C GLY A 43 5.83 -3.21 -12.85
N GLY A 44 5.33 -2.53 -13.89
CA GLY A 44 4.79 -3.18 -15.09
C GLY A 44 5.84 -4.04 -15.79
N TYR A 45 7.02 -3.47 -16.08
CA TYR A 45 8.13 -4.20 -16.69
C TYR A 45 8.58 -5.42 -15.87
N LEU A 46 8.71 -5.25 -14.55
CA LEU A 46 9.11 -6.32 -13.64
C LEU A 46 8.06 -7.43 -13.59
N SER A 47 6.78 -7.05 -13.55
CA SER A 47 5.62 -7.95 -13.57
C SER A 47 5.53 -8.76 -14.86
N ASP A 48 5.84 -8.15 -16.00
CA ASP A 48 5.83 -8.83 -17.29
C ASP A 48 7.00 -9.82 -17.44
N ARG A 49 8.15 -9.56 -16.78
CA ARG A 49 9.32 -10.46 -16.81
C ARG A 49 9.31 -11.57 -15.76
N LEU A 50 8.94 -11.26 -14.52
CA LEU A 50 9.01 -12.18 -13.37
C LEU A 50 7.68 -12.86 -13.07
N GLY A 51 6.61 -12.48 -13.77
CA GLY A 51 5.26 -12.93 -13.51
C GLY A 51 4.51 -12.00 -12.56
N ARG A 52 3.20 -11.85 -12.84
CA ARG A 52 2.34 -10.89 -12.15
C ARG A 52 2.09 -11.26 -10.69
N VAL A 53 1.89 -12.55 -10.41
CA VAL A 53 1.61 -13.06 -9.06
C VAL A 53 2.86 -12.96 -8.16
N PRO A 54 4.06 -13.43 -8.56
CA PRO A 54 5.27 -13.28 -7.76
C PRO A 54 5.58 -11.82 -7.40
N VAL A 55 5.48 -10.89 -8.37
CA VAL A 55 5.75 -9.47 -8.14
C VAL A 55 4.74 -8.84 -7.18
N THR A 56 3.45 -9.16 -7.36
CA THR A 56 2.39 -8.68 -6.46
C THR A 56 2.58 -9.17 -5.03
N LEU A 57 2.92 -10.46 -4.85
CA LEU A 57 3.18 -11.04 -3.54
C LEU A 57 4.44 -10.45 -2.90
N ALA A 58 5.55 -10.34 -3.65
CA ALA A 58 6.79 -9.75 -3.15
C ALA A 58 6.57 -8.31 -2.66
N ALA A 59 5.89 -7.49 -3.46
CA ALA A 59 5.52 -6.13 -3.07
C ALA A 59 4.64 -6.13 -1.81
N SER A 60 3.63 -6.99 -1.74
CA SER A 60 2.74 -7.08 -0.57
C SER A 60 3.50 -7.52 0.71
N PHE A 61 4.46 -8.44 0.58
CA PHE A 61 5.31 -8.89 1.68
C PHE A 61 6.26 -7.80 2.19
N ILE A 62 6.72 -6.90 1.33
CA ILE A 62 7.53 -5.75 1.72
C ILE A 62 6.67 -4.67 2.40
N THR A 63 5.42 -4.50 1.95
CA THR A 63 4.52 -3.45 2.46
C THR A 63 4.32 -3.54 3.97
N GLY A 64 4.06 -4.74 4.49
CA GLY A 64 3.78 -4.95 5.92
C GLY A 64 4.93 -4.52 6.85
N PRO A 65 6.16 -5.06 6.68
CA PRO A 65 7.34 -4.63 7.43
C PRO A 65 7.64 -3.14 7.31
N VAL A 66 7.45 -2.53 6.14
CA VAL A 66 7.72 -1.10 5.95
C VAL A 66 6.72 -0.24 6.73
N ILE A 67 5.43 -0.62 6.74
CA ILE A 67 4.42 0.03 7.58
C ILE A 67 4.74 -0.17 9.07
N TYR A 68 5.17 -1.37 9.47
CA TYR A 68 5.61 -1.62 10.85
C TYR A 68 6.81 -0.73 11.23
N LEU A 69 7.80 -0.56 10.34
CA LEU A 69 8.95 0.30 10.58
C LEU A 69 8.58 1.77 10.80
N LEU A 70 7.46 2.26 10.26
CA LEU A 70 6.95 3.61 10.59
C LEU A 70 6.61 3.80 12.07
N SER A 71 6.30 2.71 12.79
CA SER A 71 6.02 2.78 14.24
C SER A 71 7.29 2.82 15.10
N LEU A 72 8.46 2.51 14.52
CA LEU A 72 9.74 2.48 15.20
C LEU A 72 10.63 3.68 14.85
N VAL A 73 10.30 4.40 13.78
CA VAL A 73 11.14 5.47 13.26
C VAL A 73 10.91 6.77 14.04
N SER A 74 12.01 7.39 14.48
CA SER A 74 12.01 8.76 15.00
C SER A 74 12.12 9.77 13.86
N TYR A 75 11.76 11.04 14.11
CA TYR A 75 11.91 12.12 13.14
C TYR A 75 13.35 12.22 12.64
N SER A 76 13.59 11.77 11.41
CA SER A 76 14.91 11.67 10.78
C SER A 76 14.74 11.50 9.27
N LEU A 77 15.83 11.61 8.51
CA LEU A 77 15.82 11.32 7.07
C LEU A 77 15.31 9.89 6.74
N GLY A 78 15.33 8.98 7.71
CA GLY A 78 14.80 7.62 7.56
C GLY A 78 13.31 7.58 7.26
N ILE A 79 12.51 8.56 7.71
CA ILE A 79 11.08 8.57 7.43
C ILE A 79 10.78 8.85 5.96
N GLY A 80 11.52 9.76 5.33
CA GLY A 80 11.39 10.03 3.89
C GLY A 80 11.71 8.80 3.04
N ALA A 81 12.74 8.05 3.43
CA ALA A 81 13.09 6.79 2.78
C ALA A 81 12.00 5.72 2.94
N LEU A 82 11.43 5.56 4.15
CA LEU A 82 10.31 4.63 4.38
C LEU A 82 9.08 5.02 3.54
N LEU A 83 8.72 6.30 3.50
CA LEU A 83 7.59 6.78 2.71
C LEU A 83 7.82 6.58 1.21
N LEU A 84 9.04 6.80 0.73
CA LEU A 84 9.41 6.49 -0.65
C LEU A 84 9.24 4.99 -0.94
N ILE A 85 9.70 4.11 -0.05
CA ILE A 85 9.54 2.66 -0.20
C ILE A 85 8.04 2.27 -0.21
N ILE A 86 7.22 2.85 0.67
CA ILE A 86 5.76 2.63 0.66
C ILE A 86 5.17 3.00 -0.70
N GLY A 87 5.54 4.16 -1.24
CA GLY A 87 5.12 4.61 -2.57
C GLY A 87 5.55 3.62 -3.65
N VAL A 88 6.84 3.29 -3.72
CA VAL A 88 7.39 2.37 -4.72
C VAL A 88 6.66 1.03 -4.71
N VAL A 89 6.51 0.43 -3.52
CA VAL A 89 5.87 -0.88 -3.36
C VAL A 89 4.39 -0.82 -3.74
N MET A 90 3.68 0.24 -3.35
CA MET A 90 2.28 0.45 -3.74
C MET A 90 2.12 0.53 -5.26
N TYR A 91 2.96 1.33 -5.92
CA TYR A 91 2.90 1.58 -7.36
C TYR A 91 3.47 0.46 -8.22
N ILE A 92 4.29 -0.44 -7.65
CA ILE A 92 4.65 -1.71 -8.31
C ILE A 92 3.49 -2.70 -8.22
N ARG A 93 2.85 -2.80 -7.05
CA ARG A 93 1.78 -3.76 -6.79
C ARG A 93 0.52 -3.48 -7.61
N MET A 94 0.17 -2.20 -7.78
CA MET A 94 -1.06 -1.77 -8.46
C MET A 94 -1.16 -2.26 -9.92
N PRO A 95 -0.20 -1.98 -10.83
CA PRO A 95 -0.27 -2.44 -12.22
C PRO A 95 -0.15 -3.97 -12.34
N ALA A 96 0.67 -4.61 -11.49
CA ALA A 96 0.81 -6.07 -11.51
C ALA A 96 -0.50 -6.79 -11.14
N SER A 97 -1.19 -6.29 -10.10
CA SER A 97 -2.48 -6.83 -9.66
C SER A 97 -3.57 -6.59 -10.71
N GLU A 98 -3.61 -5.39 -11.27
CA GLU A 98 -4.58 -5.00 -12.29
C GLU A 98 -4.43 -5.84 -13.56
N ALA A 99 -3.21 -5.99 -14.06
CA ALA A 99 -2.92 -6.81 -15.23
C ALA A 99 -3.27 -8.29 -14.98
N TYR A 100 -3.03 -8.81 -13.77
CA TYR A 100 -3.39 -10.19 -13.44
C TYR A 100 -4.92 -10.40 -13.49
N ILE A 101 -5.68 -9.54 -12.80
CA ILE A 101 -7.14 -9.64 -12.73
C ILE A 101 -7.76 -9.48 -14.13
N LEU A 102 -7.29 -8.51 -14.91
CA LEU A 102 -7.76 -8.30 -16.28
C LEU A 102 -7.35 -9.41 -17.24
N GLY A 103 -6.22 -10.08 -17.01
CA GLY A 103 -5.78 -11.22 -17.81
C GLY A 103 -6.67 -12.45 -17.63
N GLN A 104 -7.32 -12.58 -16.47
CA GLN A 104 -8.22 -13.68 -16.14
C GLN A 104 -9.70 -13.34 -16.45
N ALA A 105 -9.98 -12.10 -16.86
CA ALA A 105 -11.33 -11.62 -17.12
C ALA A 105 -11.81 -12.00 -18.54
N PRO A 106 -13.01 -12.60 -18.71
CA PRO A 106 -13.61 -12.81 -20.03
C PRO A 106 -13.84 -11.47 -20.73
N GLU A 107 -13.56 -11.39 -22.04
CA GLU A 107 -13.65 -10.14 -22.82
C GLU A 107 -15.01 -9.44 -22.65
N ARG A 108 -16.11 -10.21 -22.64
CA ARG A 108 -17.48 -9.70 -22.47
C ARG A 108 -17.74 -9.01 -21.14
N HIS A 109 -17.05 -9.40 -20.06
CA HIS A 109 -17.26 -8.89 -18.70
C HIS A 109 -16.09 -8.07 -18.19
N ARG A 110 -15.11 -7.76 -19.05
CA ARG A 110 -13.85 -7.12 -18.65
C ARG A 110 -14.07 -5.75 -17.99
N SER A 111 -14.97 -4.94 -18.54
CA SER A 111 -15.34 -3.63 -17.97
C SER A 111 -16.03 -3.75 -16.60
N MET A 112 -16.90 -4.75 -16.43
CA MET A 112 -17.57 -5.03 -15.16
C MET A 112 -16.58 -5.47 -14.08
N ILE A 113 -15.69 -6.41 -14.41
CA ILE A 113 -14.65 -6.88 -13.49
C ILE A 113 -13.72 -5.73 -13.09
N TYR A 114 -13.37 -4.87 -14.05
CA TYR A 114 -12.57 -3.69 -13.78
C TYR A 114 -13.28 -2.70 -12.84
N GLY A 115 -14.58 -2.46 -13.07
CA GLY A 115 -15.41 -1.64 -12.18
C GLY A 115 -15.47 -2.19 -10.77
N ILE A 116 -15.65 -3.51 -10.61
CA ILE A 116 -15.65 -4.18 -9.29
C ILE A 116 -14.28 -4.05 -8.62
N TYR A 117 -13.18 -4.26 -9.35
CA TYR A 117 -11.82 -4.14 -8.82
C TYR A 117 -11.55 -2.74 -8.24
N TYR A 118 -11.88 -1.69 -8.99
CA TYR A 118 -11.70 -0.31 -8.52
C TYR A 118 -12.66 0.05 -7.38
N SER A 119 -13.92 -0.39 -7.45
CA SER A 119 -14.91 -0.14 -6.39
C SER A 119 -14.47 -0.81 -5.09
N ALA A 120 -14.09 -2.09 -5.12
CA ALA A 120 -13.58 -2.79 -3.94
C ALA A 120 -12.28 -2.15 -3.39
N GLY A 121 -11.41 -1.66 -4.27
CA GLY A 121 -10.18 -0.97 -3.89
C GLY A 121 -10.44 0.36 -3.17
N MET A 122 -11.28 1.21 -3.76
CA MET A 122 -11.62 2.54 -3.23
C MET A 122 -12.50 2.45 -1.99
N GLU A 123 -13.60 1.71 -2.06
CA GLU A 123 -14.53 1.54 -0.94
C GLU A 123 -13.85 0.84 0.23
N GLY A 124 -13.05 -0.20 -0.04
CA GLY A 124 -12.27 -0.86 1.00
C GLY A 124 -11.28 0.09 1.67
N GLY A 125 -10.66 1.01 0.92
CA GLY A 125 -9.86 2.08 1.50
C GLY A 125 -10.69 3.04 2.36
N ALA A 126 -11.81 3.51 1.83
CA ALA A 126 -12.69 4.46 2.49
C ALA A 126 -13.27 3.92 3.80
N VAL A 127 -13.63 2.62 3.87
CA VAL A 127 -14.14 1.99 5.10
C VAL A 127 -13.03 1.77 6.13
N LEU A 128 -11.82 1.42 5.69
CA LEU A 128 -10.71 1.18 6.61
C LEU A 128 -10.09 2.48 7.17
N THR A 129 -10.25 3.62 6.51
CA THR A 129 -9.73 4.90 7.00
C THR A 129 -10.35 5.32 8.34
N PRO A 130 -11.68 5.38 8.53
CA PRO A 130 -12.29 5.63 9.84
C PRO A 130 -11.91 4.62 10.91
N VAL A 131 -11.79 3.34 10.53
CA VAL A 131 -11.34 2.28 11.46
C VAL A 131 -9.93 2.57 11.94
N MET A 132 -9.01 2.90 11.03
CA MET A 132 -7.65 3.31 11.38
C MET A 132 -7.64 4.55 12.27
N GLY A 133 -8.45 5.57 11.96
CA GLY A 133 -8.61 6.77 12.79
C GLY A 133 -9.04 6.44 14.22
N TYR A 134 -10.04 5.57 14.38
CA TYR A 134 -10.47 5.09 15.71
C TYR A 134 -9.34 4.41 16.50
N PHE A 135 -8.51 3.60 15.83
CA PHE A 135 -7.33 3.01 16.49
C PHE A 135 -6.30 4.08 16.86
N ILE A 136 -6.08 5.08 16.01
CA ILE A 136 -5.14 6.18 16.25
C ILE A 136 -5.59 7.01 17.45
N ASP A 137 -6.88 7.37 17.53
CA ASP A 137 -7.42 8.16 18.64
C ASP A 137 -7.29 7.43 19.99
N ARG A 138 -7.40 6.10 19.98
CA ARG A 138 -7.42 5.28 21.20
C ARG A 138 -6.05 4.76 21.64
N PHE A 139 -5.20 4.40 20.69
CA PHE A 139 -3.92 3.71 20.93
C PHE A 139 -2.71 4.48 20.39
N GLY A 140 -2.92 5.61 19.72
CA GLY A 140 -1.88 6.41 19.09
C GLY A 140 -1.43 5.87 17.72
N PHE A 141 -0.59 6.65 17.04
CA PHE A 141 -0.10 6.33 15.70
C PHE A 141 0.75 5.05 15.64
N TYR A 142 1.69 4.88 16.57
CA TYR A 142 2.62 3.75 16.54
C TYR A 142 1.93 2.40 16.66
N SER A 143 1.04 2.23 17.63
CA SER A 143 0.26 0.99 17.80
C SER A 143 -0.64 0.73 16.60
N SER A 144 -1.27 1.78 16.05
CA SER A 144 -2.14 1.66 14.87
C SER A 144 -1.39 1.22 13.63
N PHE A 145 -0.20 1.79 13.37
CA PHE A 145 0.66 1.36 12.27
C PHE A 145 1.24 -0.03 12.48
N THR A 146 1.57 -0.41 13.72
CA THR A 146 1.96 -1.79 14.02
C THR A 146 0.85 -2.78 13.68
N ILE A 147 -0.38 -2.52 14.12
CA ILE A 147 -1.55 -3.36 13.82
C ILE A 147 -1.79 -3.43 12.32
N ALA A 148 -1.70 -2.29 11.62
CA ALA A 148 -1.84 -2.22 10.16
C ALA A 148 -0.77 -3.06 9.44
N GLY A 149 0.49 -2.96 9.86
CA GLY A 149 1.60 -3.74 9.31
C GLY A 149 1.39 -5.24 9.48
N ILE A 150 1.03 -5.67 10.70
CA ILE A 150 0.71 -7.08 11.00
C ILE A 150 -0.48 -7.57 10.16
N ALA A 151 -1.54 -6.78 10.06
CA ALA A 151 -2.71 -7.12 9.25
C ALA A 151 -2.35 -7.31 7.77
N VAL A 152 -1.52 -6.43 7.20
CA VAL A 152 -1.03 -6.56 5.83
C VAL A 152 -0.22 -7.84 5.64
N VAL A 153 0.70 -8.16 6.57
CA VAL A 153 1.47 -9.41 6.49
C VAL A 153 0.57 -10.63 6.59
N ALA A 154 -0.38 -10.64 7.54
CA ALA A 154 -1.31 -11.75 7.74
C ALA A 154 -2.18 -12.00 6.49
N VAL A 155 -2.77 -10.94 5.93
CA VAL A 155 -3.55 -11.03 4.68
C VAL A 155 -2.68 -11.50 3.52
N THR A 156 -1.46 -10.96 3.41
CA THR A 156 -0.52 -11.36 2.35
C THR A 156 -0.13 -12.83 2.47
N LEU A 157 0.11 -13.34 3.69
CA LEU A 157 0.39 -14.76 3.92
C LEU A 157 -0.79 -15.63 3.49
N ILE A 158 -2.01 -15.28 3.89
CA ILE A 158 -3.22 -16.00 3.48
C ILE A 158 -3.35 -16.00 1.95
N CYS A 159 -3.26 -14.83 1.31
CA CYS A 159 -3.32 -14.71 -0.14
C CYS A 159 -2.20 -15.49 -0.83
N SER A 160 -0.99 -15.50 -0.25
CA SER A 160 0.14 -16.24 -0.81
C SER A 160 -0.14 -17.73 -0.85
N VAL A 161 -0.76 -18.32 0.19
CA VAL A 161 -1.11 -19.74 0.22
C VAL A 161 -2.09 -20.09 -0.92
N PHE A 162 -3.10 -19.25 -1.17
CA PHE A 162 -4.06 -19.48 -2.26
C PHE A 162 -3.47 -19.24 -3.65
N LEU A 163 -2.58 -18.26 -3.79
CA LEU A 163 -2.01 -17.85 -5.09
C LEU A 163 -0.77 -18.67 -5.47
N TRP A 164 -0.08 -19.31 -4.52
CA TRP A 164 1.11 -20.13 -4.81
C TRP A 164 0.81 -21.31 -5.72
N GLY A 165 -0.41 -21.85 -5.67
CA GLY A 165 -0.88 -22.92 -6.56
C GLY A 165 -1.28 -22.45 -7.97
N ARG A 166 -1.26 -21.15 -8.25
CA ARG A 166 -1.63 -20.52 -9.53
C ARG A 166 -0.47 -19.68 -10.10
N ARG A 167 0.76 -20.19 -9.95
CA ARG A 167 1.94 -19.63 -10.60
C ARG A 167 1.85 -19.91 -12.11
N ASP A 168 1.21 -19.01 -12.83
CA ASP A 168 1.41 -18.86 -14.27
C ASP A 168 2.87 -18.46 -14.54
#